data_AF-A0A9X1VAB4-F1
#
_entry.id   AF-A0A9X1VAB4-F1
#
_cell.length_a   1.000
_cell.length_b   1.000
_cell.length_c   1.000
_cell.angle_alpha   90.00
_cell.angle_beta   90.00
_cell.angle_gamma   90.00
#
_symmetry.space_group_name_H-M   'P 1'
#
loop_
_entity.id
_entity.type
_entity.pdbx_description
1 polymer ?
#
loop_
_entity_poly.entity_id
_entity_poly.type
_entity_poly.pdbx_seq_one_letter_code
_entity_poly.pdbx_strand_id
1 'polypeptide(L)' 'MPSLLGKIVFVKHRHKKREWLAILSTNVTLSFEEIIRIYGMQWDIEVFFNACKSLLRLDKEFQGR' A
#
# COMPACT_ATOMS: atom_id res chain seq x y z
N MET A 1 -7.26 17.04 -24.08
CA MET A 1 -6.95 15.96 -23.12
C MET A 1 -6.08 16.59 -22.03
N PRO A 2 -6.55 16.72 -20.78
CA PRO A 2 -5.68 17.22 -19.71
C PRO A 2 -4.60 16.17 -19.44
N SER A 3 -3.34 16.58 -19.43
CA SER A 3 -2.23 15.71 -19.01
C SER A 3 -2.38 15.43 -17.52
N LEU A 4 -2.44 14.15 -17.16
CA LEU A 4 -2.46 13.73 -15.76
C LEU A 4 -1.05 13.93 -15.18
N LEU A 5 -0.89 14.92 -14.32
CA LEU A 5 0.33 15.11 -13.55
C LEU A 5 0.36 14.11 -12.39
N GLY A 6 1.51 13.47 -12.19
CA GLY A 6 1.71 12.49 -11.12
C GLY A 6 3.13 12.52 -10.60
N LYS A 7 3.31 12.06 -9.36
CA LYS A 7 4.60 11.92 -8.69
C LYS A 7 4.79 10.45 -8.32
N ILE A 8 5.92 9.87 -8.71
CA ILE A 8 6.29 8.49 -8.33
C ILE A 8 7.40 8.57 -7.27
N VAL A 9 7.21 7.86 -6.17
CA VAL A 9 8.20 7.73 -5.09
C VAL A 9 8.72 6.30 -5.07
N PHE A 10 10.05 6.13 -5.14
CA PHE A 10 10.70 4.83 -5.05
C PHE A 10 11.29 4.64 -3.65
N VAL A 11 10.83 3.62 -2.94
CA VAL A 11 11.31 3.24 -1.61
C VAL A 11 12.17 1.99 -1.72
N LYS A 12 13.44 2.09 -1.32
CA LYS A 12 14.37 0.96 -1.34
C LYS A 12 14.10 0.03 -0.17
N HIS A 13 14.04 -1.26 -0.43
CA HIS A 13 13.94 -2.24 0.65
C HIS A 13 15.27 -2.29 1.44
N ARG A 14 15.22 -2.06 2.76
CA ARG A 14 16.43 -2.00 3.63
C ARG A 14 17.24 -3.29 3.59
N HIS A 15 16.58 -4.44 3.69
CA HIS A 15 17.23 -5.76 3.76
C HIS A 15 17.49 -6.41 2.40
N LYS A 16 16.74 -6.03 1.35
CA LYS A 16 16.77 -6.68 0.06
C LYS A 16 17.19 -5.68 -1.02
N LYS A 17 18.50 -5.59 -1.26
CA LYS A 17 19.12 -4.51 -2.05
C LYS A 17 18.61 -4.36 -3.49
N ARG A 18 17.97 -5.40 -4.06
CA ARG A 18 17.40 -5.42 -5.41
C ARG A 18 15.89 -5.16 -5.44
N GLU A 19 15.23 -5.11 -4.29
CA GLU A 19 13.79 -4.87 -4.20
C GLU A 19 13.49 -3.40 -3.91
N TRP A 20 12.48 -2.89 -4.60
CA TRP A 20 12.00 -1.52 -4.51
C TRP A 20 10.48 -1.52 -4.51
N LEU A 21 9.89 -0.60 -3.76
CA LEU A 21 8.47 -0.28 -3.81
C LEU A 21 8.29 1.03 -4.57
N ALA A 22 7.41 1.04 -5.56
CA ALA A 22 7.03 2.27 -6.27
C ALA A 22 5.62 2.69 -5.84
N ILE A 23 5.48 3.94 -5.39
CA ILE A 23 4.21 4.52 -4.96
C ILE A 23 3.87 5.68 -5.91
N LEU A 24 2.71 5.60 -6.56
CA LEU A 24 2.19 6.66 -7.43
C LEU A 24 1.22 7.56 -6.66
N SER A 25 1.46 8.87 -6.69
CA SER A 25 0.53 9.89 -6.19
C SER A 25 0.06 10.79 -7.33
N THR A 26 -1.24 11.04 -7.38
CA THR A 26 -1.85 12.06 -8.26
C THR A 26 -1.76 13.46 -7.66
N ASN A 27 -1.56 13.56 -6.34
CA ASN A 27 -1.36 14.83 -5.67
C ASN A 27 0.15 15.18 -5.65
N VAL A 28 0.55 16.07 -6.55
CA VAL A 28 1.94 16.50 -6.72
C VAL A 28 2.41 17.50 -5.65
N THR A 29 1.51 18.04 -4.82
CA THR A 29 1.87 19.00 -3.76
C THR A 29 2.37 18.33 -2.49
N LEU A 30 2.09 17.03 -2.30
CA LEU A 30 2.56 16.27 -1.15
C LEU A 30 4.07 16.07 -1.17
N SER A 31 4.70 16.11 0.00
CA SER A 31 6.10 15.69 0.16
C SER A 31 6.22 14.17 -0.01
N PHE A 32 7.44 13.67 -0.20
CA PHE A 32 7.65 12.23 -0.35
C PHE A 32 7.36 11.48 0.96
N GLU A 33 7.64 12.09 2.11
CA GLU A 33 7.34 11.53 3.44
C GLU A 33 5.84 11.37 3.65
N GLU A 34 5.04 12.36 3.26
CA GLU A 34 3.59 12.30 3.36
C GLU A 34 2.99 11.23 2.45
N ILE A 35 3.53 11.08 1.23
CA ILE A 35 3.13 9.99 0.31
C ILE A 35 3.41 8.62 0.94
N ILE A 36 4.59 8.44 1.54
CA ILE A 36 4.96 7.20 2.22
C ILE A 36 4.07 6.95 3.45
N ARG A 37 3.78 8.00 4.25
CA ARG A 37 2.91 7.91 5.43
C ARG A 37 1.50 7.48 5.06
N ILE A 38 0.90 8.10 4.05
CA ILE A 38 -0.45 7.77 3.56
C ILE A 38 -0.49 6.33 3.03
N TYR A 39 0.53 5.92 2.27
CA TYR A 39 0.64 4.53 1.80
C TYR A 39 0.70 3.55 2.98
N GLY A 40 1.50 3.84 4.01
CA GLY A 40 1.58 3.03 5.22
C GLY A 40 0.23 2.87 5.91
N MET A 41 -0.54 3.94 6.06
CA MET A 41 -1.88 3.88 6.66
C MET A 41 -2.85 2.99 5.86
N GLN A 42 -2.79 3.02 4.53
CA GLN A 42 -3.61 2.14 3.69
C GLN A 42 -3.22 0.67 3.87
N TRP A 43 -1.91 0.40 3.94
CA TRP A 43 -1.40 -0.93 4.17
C TRP A 43 -1.77 -1.48 5.55
N ASP A 44 -1.71 -0.64 6.60
CA ASP A 44 -2.07 -1.04 7.97
C ASP A 44 -3.53 -1.48 8.07
N ILE A 45 -4.44 -0.85 7.32
CA ILE A 45 -5.85 -1.26 7.25
C ILE A 45 -5.97 -2.66 6.63
N GLU A 46 -5.25 -2.93 5.54
CA GLU A 46 -5.23 -4.25 4.90
C GLU A 46 -4.70 -5.32 5.86
N VAL A 47 -3.60 -5.04 6.55
CA VAL A 47 -3.00 -5.94 7.55
C VAL A 47 -3.95 -6.18 8.72
N PHE A 48 -4.65 -5.14 9.21
CA PHE A 48 -5.65 -5.27 10.26
C PHE A 48 -6.78 -6.22 9.84
N PHE A 49 -7.36 -6.01 8.66
CA PHE A 49 -8.43 -6.89 8.17
C PHE A 49 -7.94 -8.32 7.93
N ASN A 50 -6.72 -8.52 7.44
CA ASN A 50 -6.13 -9.85 7.31
C ASN A 50 -5.94 -10.53 8.67
N ALA A 51 -5.48 -9.80 9.69
CA ALA A 51 -5.37 -10.33 11.05
C ALA A 51 -6.74 -10.69 11.64
N CYS A 52 -7.76 -9.86 11.44
CA CYS A 52 -9.13 -10.14 11.87
C CYS A 52 -9.71 -11.39 11.21
N LYS A 53 -9.53 -11.57 9.89
CA LYS A 53 -9.99 -12.78 9.19
C LYS A 53 -9.35 -14.05 9.73
N SER A 54 -8.04 -14.02 9.96
CA SER A 54 -7.30 -15.14 10.55
C SER A 54 -7.77 -15.44 11.98
N LEU A 55 -7.94 -14.41 12.82
CA LEU A 55 -8.38 -14.57 14.21
C LEU A 55 -9.79 -15.16 14.30
N LEU A 56 -10.70 -14.66 13.46
CA LEU A 56 -12.10 -15.09 13.42
C LEU A 56 -12.32 -16.35 12.57
N ARG A 57 -11.25 -16.91 11.97
CA ARG A 57 -11.29 -18.08 11.07
C ARG A 57 -12.22 -17.90 9.86
N LEU A 58 -12.45 -16.66 9.45
CA LEU A 58 -13.33 -16.31 8.33
C LEU A 58 -12.76 -16.72 6.97
N ASP A 59 -11.46 -17.03 6.90
CA ASP A 59 -10.81 -17.50 5.67
C ASP A 59 -11.28 -18.89 5.20
N LYS A 60 -12.01 -19.66 6.03
CA LYS A 60 -12.48 -21.02 5.70
C LYS A 60 -13.98 -21.14 5.38
N GLU A 61 -14.78 -20.11 5.60
CA GLU A 61 -16.24 -20.22 5.47
C GLU A 61 -16.79 -19.92 4.06
N PHE A 62 -15.95 -19.45 3.14
CA PHE A 62 -16.35 -19.17 1.74
C PHE A 62 -15.59 -20.05 0.73
N GLN A 63 -15.66 -21.37 0.91
CA GLN A 63 -15.53 -22.30 -0.22
C GLN A 63 -16.93 -22.44 -0.83
N GLY A 64 -17.34 -21.44 -1.63
CA GLY A 64 -18.56 -21.53 -2.43
C GLY A 64 -18.50 -22.78 -3.31
N ARG A 65 -19.44 -23.70 -3.09
CA ARG A 65 -19.80 -24.74 -4.05
C ARG A 65 -20.77 -24.15 -5.08
#